data_AF-A0A1V5DSV3-F1
#
_entry.id   AF-A0A1V5DSV3-F1
#
_cell.length_a   1.000
_cell.length_b   1.000
_cell.length_c   1.000
_cell.angle_alpha   90.00
_cell.angle_beta   90.00
_cell.angle_gamma   90.00
#
_symmetry.space_group_name_H-M   'P 1'
#
loop_
_entity.id
_entity.type
_entity.pdbx_description
1 polymer ?
#
loop_
_entity_poly.entity_id
_entity_poly.type
_entity_poly.pdbx_seq_one_letter_code
_entity_poly.pdbx_strand_id
1 'polypeptide(L)'
;MLENLTHTDPQSATQEARQSLSLIYKRANQWDRAVNLWEGLLKENPGNLFAAEELAKWHEHRTRDIESAFALVDNILRTLPQLSKEEKEAWLHRHARLQGCREKKHFPRNSGK
;
A
#
# COMPACT_ATOMS: atom_id res chain seq x y z
N MET A 1 -7.35 15.47 -39.67
CA MET A 1 -8.10 14.44 -38.94
C MET A 1 -7.54 14.38 -37.53
N LEU A 2 -8.29 14.97 -36.60
CA LEU A 2 -8.25 14.89 -35.14
C LEU A 2 -6.89 14.62 -34.46
N GLU A 3 -6.32 15.71 -33.96
CA GLU A 3 -5.35 15.74 -32.86
C GLU A 3 -6.02 15.14 -31.61
N ASN A 4 -5.66 13.90 -31.26
CA ASN A 4 -5.96 13.34 -29.94
C ASN A 4 -5.05 14.01 -28.91
N LEU A 5 -5.43 15.24 -28.56
CA LEU A 5 -4.92 16.00 -27.44
C LEU A 5 -5.02 15.13 -26.20
N THR A 6 -3.86 14.83 -25.63
CA THR A 6 -3.63 14.35 -24.29
C THR A 6 -4.39 15.23 -23.29
N HIS A 7 -5.66 14.91 -23.05
CA HIS A 7 -6.39 15.44 -21.92
C HIS A 7 -5.86 14.69 -20.70
N THR A 8 -4.76 15.19 -20.14
CA THR A 8 -4.35 14.77 -18.80
C THR A 8 -5.47 15.18 -17.87
N ASP A 9 -6.23 14.19 -17.41
CA ASP A 9 -7.24 14.38 -16.37
C ASP A 9 -6.56 15.07 -15.18
N PRO A 10 -6.99 16.29 -14.78
CA PRO A 10 -6.41 17.02 -13.66
C PRO A 10 -6.36 16.19 -12.37
N GLN A 11 -7.29 15.25 -12.21
CA GLN A 11 -7.30 14.34 -11.06
C GLN A 11 -6.12 13.36 -11.10
N SER A 12 -5.80 12.82 -12.27
CA SER A 12 -4.66 11.90 -12.48
C SER A 12 -3.33 12.63 -12.24
N ALA A 13 -3.17 13.84 -12.79
CA ALA A 13 -1.97 14.65 -12.54
C ALA A 13 -1.80 15.02 -11.05
N THR A 14 -2.90 15.32 -10.35
CA THR A 14 -2.89 15.61 -8.92
C THR A 14 -2.54 14.37 -8.09
N GLN A 15 -2.96 13.18 -8.52
CA GLN A 15 -2.56 11.92 -7.90
C GLN A 15 -1.06 11.67 -8.05
N GLU A 16 -0.51 11.76 -9.26
CA GLU A 16 0.92 11.57 -9.53
C GLU A 16 1.80 12.54 -8.75
N ALA A 17 1.38 13.81 -8.63
CA ALA A 17 2.06 14.81 -7.83
C ALA A 17 2.09 14.43 -6.34
N ARG A 18 0.96 13.96 -5.79
CA ARG A 18 0.90 13.49 -4.39
C ARG A 18 1.72 12.23 -4.15
N GLN A 19 1.72 11.28 -5.10
CA GLN A 19 2.59 10.10 -5.04
C GLN A 19 4.07 10.52 -5.00
N SER A 20 4.49 11.40 -5.92
CA SER A 20 5.86 11.92 -5.98
C SER A 20 6.25 12.65 -4.69
N LEU A 21 5.38 13.52 -4.18
CA LEU A 21 5.60 14.24 -2.93
C LEU A 21 5.73 13.29 -1.73
N SER A 22 4.91 12.23 -1.69
CA SER A 22 4.99 11.22 -0.62
C SER A 22 6.35 10.52 -0.59
N LEU A 23 6.94 10.24 -1.75
CA LEU A 23 8.28 9.64 -1.84
C LEU A 23 9.38 10.61 -1.40
N ILE A 24 9.23 11.90 -1.66
CA ILE A 24 10.14 12.95 -1.17
C ILE A 24 10.07 13.00 0.36
N TYR A 25 8.87 13.08 0.93
CA TYR A 25 8.70 13.06 2.39
C TYR A 25 9.26 11.78 3.02
N LYS A 26 9.04 10.62 2.40
CA LYS A 26 9.63 9.34 2.82
C LYS A 26 11.17 9.42 2.90
N ARG A 27 11.81 9.92 1.85
CA ARG A 27 13.29 10.08 1.79
C ARG A 27 13.80 11.07 2.83
N ALA A 28 13.01 12.10 3.15
CA ALA A 28 13.32 13.08 4.18
C ALA A 28 12.98 12.61 5.61
N ASN A 29 12.61 11.34 5.83
CA ASN A 29 12.11 10.80 7.10
C ASN A 29 10.87 11.53 7.67
N GLN A 30 10.13 12.26 6.85
CA GLN A 30 8.87 12.92 7.23
C GLN A 30 7.71 11.95 7.06
N TRP A 31 7.72 10.87 7.84
CA TRP A 31 6.80 9.74 7.71
C TRP A 31 5.34 10.14 7.86
N ASP A 32 5.00 10.97 8.85
CA ASP A 32 3.62 11.40 9.09
C ASP A 32 3.03 12.12 7.87
N ARG A 33 3.84 12.93 7.17
CA ARG A 33 3.40 13.62 5.96
C ARG A 33 3.22 12.67 4.78
N ALA A 34 4.10 11.68 4.65
CA ALA A 34 3.97 10.66 3.62
C ALA A 34 2.71 9.80 3.83
N VAL A 35 2.45 9.38 5.07
CA VAL A 35 1.27 8.59 5.46
C VAL A 35 -0.02 9.36 5.18
N ASN A 36 -0.11 10.63 5.58
CA ASN A 36 -1.28 11.46 5.29
C ASN A 36 -1.61 11.51 3.79
N LEU A 37 -0.59 11.54 2.92
CA LEU A 37 -0.81 11.51 1.47
C LEU A 37 -1.32 10.14 0.99
N TRP A 38 -0.76 9.04 1.49
CA TRP A 38 -1.21 7.69 1.12
C TRP A 38 -2.64 7.41 1.59
N GLU A 39 -2.98 7.80 2.82
CA GLU A 39 -4.34 7.68 3.35
C GLU A 39 -5.33 8.52 2.55
N GLY A 40 -4.96 9.76 2.18
CA GLY A 40 -5.78 10.61 1.32
C GLY A 40 -6.03 9.98 -0.06
N LEU A 41 -4.99 9.41 -0.67
CA LEU A 41 -5.10 8.71 -1.95
C LEU A 41 -6.01 7.47 -1.87
N LEU A 42 -5.94 6.70 -0.78
CA LEU A 42 -6.81 5.54 -0.56
C LEU A 42 -8.25 5.91 -0.24
N LYS A 43 -8.47 7.05 0.43
CA LYS A 43 -9.81 7.57 0.70
C LYS A 43 -10.51 7.98 -0.60
N GLU A 44 -9.78 8.58 -1.53
CA GLU A 44 -10.31 8.98 -2.83
C GLU A 44 -10.46 7.79 -3.79
N ASN A 45 -9.49 6.88 -3.78
CA ASN A 45 -9.51 5.67 -4.59
C ASN A 45 -8.98 4.48 -3.76
N PRO A 46 -9.87 3.64 -3.20
CA PRO A 46 -9.46 2.43 -2.48
C PRO A 46 -8.64 1.44 -3.33
N GLY A 47 -8.69 1.58 -4.66
CA GLY A 47 -7.89 0.82 -5.62
C GLY A 47 -6.50 1.39 -5.91
N ASN A 48 -6.05 2.44 -5.20
CA ASN A 48 -4.73 3.01 -5.42
C ASN A 48 -3.62 2.07 -4.88
N LEU A 49 -3.16 1.15 -5.73
CA LEU A 49 -2.19 0.11 -5.37
C LEU A 49 -0.87 0.69 -4.83
N PHE A 50 -0.42 1.81 -5.39
CA PHE A 50 0.79 2.50 -4.90
C PHE A 50 0.62 2.92 -3.45
N ALA A 51 -0.49 3.61 -3.12
CA ALA A 51 -0.74 4.10 -1.78
C ALA A 51 -0.94 2.94 -0.79
N ALA A 52 -1.68 1.91 -1.19
CA ALA A 52 -1.86 0.70 -0.39
C ALA A 52 -0.53 0.00 -0.09
N GLU A 53 0.35 -0.12 -1.09
CA GLU A 53 1.63 -0.78 -0.93
C GLU A 53 2.54 -0.03 0.03
N GLU A 54 2.68 1.28 -0.14
CA GLU A 54 3.56 2.09 0.71
C GLU A 54 3.02 2.17 2.15
N LEU A 55 1.70 2.26 2.34
CA LEU A 55 1.09 2.23 3.66
C LEU A 55 1.25 0.87 4.36
N ALA A 56 1.11 -0.25 3.61
CA ALA A 56 1.37 -1.59 4.15
C ALA A 56 2.83 -1.74 4.61
N LYS A 57 3.80 -1.27 3.82
CA LYS A 57 5.23 -1.27 4.21
C LYS A 57 5.48 -0.42 5.45
N TRP A 58 4.82 0.73 5.57
CA TRP A 58 4.96 1.60 6.73
C TRP A 58 4.42 0.93 7.99
N HIS A 59 3.20 0.38 7.95
CA HIS A 59 2.63 -0.36 9.07
C HIS A 59 3.54 -1.50 9.52
N GLU A 60 4.07 -2.26 8.56
CA GLU A 60 4.93 -3.39 8.87
C GLU A 60 6.28 -2.99 9.47
N HIS A 61 7.00 -2.06 8.84
CA HIS A 61 8.41 -1.81 9.17
C HIS A 61 8.62 -0.69 10.18
N ARG A 62 7.73 0.32 10.19
CA ARG A 62 7.89 1.50 11.05
C ARG A 62 7.08 1.39 12.33
N THR A 63 5.79 1.10 12.25
CA THR A 63 4.95 0.95 13.46
C THR A 63 4.94 -0.48 14.00
N ARG A 64 5.41 -1.46 13.21
CA ARG A 64 5.34 -2.90 13.51
C ARG A 64 3.91 -3.38 13.76
N ASP A 65 2.95 -2.68 13.18
CA ASP A 65 1.54 -3.00 13.19
C ASP A 65 1.21 -3.97 12.04
N ILE A 66 1.48 -5.25 12.31
CA ILE A 66 1.25 -6.33 11.36
C ILE A 66 -0.24 -6.52 11.07
N GLU A 67 -1.13 -6.24 12.02
CA GLU A 67 -2.58 -6.39 11.82
C GLU A 67 -3.09 -5.39 10.80
N SER A 68 -2.75 -4.11 10.94
CA SER A 68 -3.16 -3.08 9.98
C SER A 68 -2.56 -3.34 8.59
N ALA A 69 -1.29 -3.75 8.52
CA ALA A 69 -0.68 -4.13 7.24
C ALA A 69 -1.40 -5.32 6.58
N PHE A 70 -1.74 -6.35 7.36
CA PHE A 70 -2.44 -7.53 6.86
C PHE A 70 -3.85 -7.19 6.39
N ALA A 71 -4.63 -6.46 7.21
CA ALA A 71 -6.00 -6.08 6.88
C ALA A 71 -6.07 -5.26 5.60
N LEU A 72 -5.12 -4.34 5.39
CA LEU A 72 -5.03 -3.56 4.16
C LEU A 72 -4.78 -4.44 2.93
N VAL A 73 -3.80 -5.35 3.00
CA VAL A 73 -3.45 -6.27 1.91
C VAL A 73 -4.59 -7.24 1.61
N ASP A 74 -5.25 -7.77 2.64
CA ASP A 74 -6.40 -8.66 2.50
C ASP A 74 -7.57 -7.95 1.81
N ASN A 75 -7.85 -6.70 2.20
CA ASN A 75 -8.89 -5.90 1.57
C ASN A 75 -8.61 -5.68 0.07
N ILE A 76 -7.39 -5.30 -0.31
CA ILE A 76 -6.99 -5.13 -1.71
C ILE A 76 -7.25 -6.40 -2.53
N LEU A 77 -6.83 -7.56 -2.03
CA LEU A 77 -7.03 -8.85 -2.71
C LEU A 77 -8.50 -9.26 -2.84
N ARG A 78 -9.37 -8.82 -1.91
CA ARG A 78 -10.80 -9.12 -1.93
C ARG A 78 -11.60 -8.17 -2.80
N THR A 79 -11.24 -6.89 -2.85
CA THR A 79 -12.09 -5.85 -3.46
C THR A 79 -11.68 -5.45 -4.87
N LEU A 80 -10.47 -5.80 -5.33
CA LEU A 80 -9.97 -5.41 -6.65
C LEU A 80 -9.89 -6.61 -7.60
N PRO A 81 -10.93 -6.86 -8.42
CA PRO A 81 -10.94 -8.00 -9.35
C PRO A 81 -10.05 -7.80 -10.57
N GLN A 82 -9.64 -6.56 -10.87
CA GLN A 82 -8.88 -6.18 -12.08
C GLN A 82 -7.35 -6.10 -11.91
N LEU A 83 -6.78 -6.73 -10.88
CA LEU A 83 -5.33 -6.85 -10.77
C LEU A 83 -4.76 -7.67 -11.92
N SER A 84 -3.63 -7.24 -12.49
CA SER A 84 -2.86 -8.09 -13.39
C SER A 84 -2.40 -9.35 -12.66
N LYS A 85 -1.99 -10.37 -13.41
CA LYS A 85 -1.51 -11.62 -12.81
C LYS A 85 -0.28 -11.34 -11.94
N GLU A 86 0.63 -10.52 -12.42
CA GLU A 86 1.88 -10.15 -11.75
C GLU A 86 1.61 -9.34 -10.47
N GLU A 87 0.69 -8.36 -10.53
CA GLU A 87 0.28 -7.60 -9.35
C GLU A 87 -0.36 -8.53 -8.31
N LYS A 88 -1.29 -9.38 -8.74
CA LYS A 88 -1.98 -10.33 -7.85
C LYS A 88 -0.99 -11.26 -7.15
N GLU A 89 0.00 -11.80 -7.87
CA GLU A 89 1.05 -12.63 -7.29
C GLU A 89 1.89 -11.86 -6.24
N ALA A 90 2.27 -10.61 -6.53
CA ALA A 90 3.00 -9.77 -5.58
C ALA A 90 2.19 -9.52 -4.28
N TRP A 91 0.89 -9.24 -4.42
CA TRP A 91 0.00 -9.03 -3.28
C TRP A 91 -0.25 -10.31 -2.48
N LEU A 92 -0.42 -11.46 -3.14
CA LEU A 92 -0.54 -12.77 -2.49
C LEU A 92 0.72 -13.14 -1.71
N HIS A 93 1.90 -12.90 -2.29
CA HIS A 93 3.16 -13.14 -1.60
C HIS A 93 3.29 -12.26 -0.34
N ARG A 94 2.92 -10.97 -0.43
CA ARG A 94 2.89 -10.06 0.73
C ARG A 94 1.88 -10.53 1.79
N HIS A 95 0.69 -10.96 1.38
CA HIS A 95 -0.35 -11.50 2.27
C HIS A 95 0.15 -12.71 3.05
N ALA A 96 0.71 -13.71 2.36
CA ALA A 96 1.24 -14.93 2.99
C ALA A 96 2.36 -14.61 4.00
N ARG A 97 3.26 -13.68 3.65
CA ARG A 97 4.33 -13.25 4.55
C ARG A 97 3.78 -12.55 5.80
N LEU A 98 2.83 -11.64 5.64
CA LEU A 98 2.19 -10.93 6.77
C LEU A 98 1.38 -11.88 7.65
N GLN A 99 0.68 -12.86 7.05
CA GLN A 99 -0.01 -13.91 7.77
C GLN A 99 0.97 -14.71 8.65
N GLY A 100 2.11 -15.15 8.11
CA GLY A 100 3.13 -15.85 8.88
C GLY A 100 3.74 -14.99 10.00
N CYS A 101 3.90 -13.69 9.78
CA CYS A 101 4.31 -12.75 10.83
C CYS A 101 3.26 -12.62 11.94
N ARG A 102 1.98 -12.56 11.58
CA ARG A 102 0.85 -12.49 12.52
C ARG A 102 0.73 -13.75 13.37
N GLU A 103 0.81 -14.93 12.75
CA GLU A 103 0.70 -16.22 13.44
C GLU A 103 1.83 -16.38 14.47
N LYS A 104 3.05 -15.98 14.14
CA LYS A 104 4.19 -16.01 15.08
C LYS A 104 4.00 -15.07 16.28
N LYS A 105 3.32 -13.93 16.11
CA LYS A 105 2.98 -13.03 17.22
C LYS A 105 1.93 -13.65 18.15
N HIS A 106 0.94 -14.36 17.60
CA HIS A 106 -0.13 -14.98 18.37
C HIS A 106 0.29 -16.31 19.03
N PHE A 107 1.20 -17.05 18.39
CA PHE A 107 1.73 -18.33 18.87
C PHE A 107 3.26 -18.26 18.93
N PRO A 108 3.85 -17.56 19.91
CA PRO A 108 5.28 -17.57 20.08
C PRO A 108 5.72 -19.01 20.36
N ARG A 109 6.56 -19.58 19.49
CA ARG A 109 7.15 -20.90 19.75
C ARG A 109 7.95 -20.78 21.04
N ASN A 110 7.47 -21.48 22.08
CA ASN A 110 8.17 -21.60 23.34
C ASN A 110 9.39 -22.50 23.09
N SER A 111 10.52 -21.92 22.71
CA SER A 111 11.81 -22.60 22.67
C SER A 111 12.27 -22.78 24.12
N GLY A 112 11.70 -23.78 24.79
CA GLY A 112 12.10 -24.19 26.12
C GLY A 112 13.46 -24.89 26.08
N LYS A 113 14.38 -24.32 26.88
CA LYS A 113 15.57 -24.91 27.54
C LYS A 113 16.53 -25.76 26.71
#